data_AF-A0A8H7CAG6-F1
#
_entry.id   AF-A0A8H7CAG6-F1
#
_cell.length_a   1.000
_cell.length_b   1.000
_cell.length_c   1.000
_cell.angle_alpha   90.00
_cell.angle_beta   90.00
_cell.angle_gamma   90.00
#
_symmetry.space_group_name_H-M   'P 1'
#
loop_
_entity.id
_entity.type
_entity.pdbx_description
1 polymer ?
#
loop_
_entity_poly.entity_id
_entity_poly.type
_entity_poly.pdbx_seq_one_letter_code
_entity_poly.pdbx_strand_id
1 'polypeptide(L)'
;MIRATQALPMSPAPTTSVLPEDLWRYIAAYIPSVQLRTLISVNYAFLGIALDEIYRDVRLDGRMLERLRVPGNAARVRHLEISDTKLKPSDETAEAVALMSGVVSVDLEWRDPGLVPEMSRFLSAARATFVHLRKLSLFGQMRTFAQLVAFVDYPNLEELALQFGFDPETANSDLPRSVIAPFINAQRQRLRVLTVTSIATTDMAPLFDALEDFECLEQVFLTFVFDSNDLTDAILHFFSANATTDKLSLFEVTHSMSPRGFHKAWNRFCGGLRMVVDDGVWDVTVPEWPENVWVRAQKKRARCA
;
A
#
# COMPACT_ATOMS: atom_id res chain seq x y z
N MET A 1 -11.84 -5.13 -83.75
CA MET A 1 -12.05 -6.29 -82.85
C MET A 1 -11.23 -6.09 -81.59
N ILE A 2 -11.86 -5.67 -80.49
CA ILE A 2 -11.21 -5.46 -79.20
C ILE A 2 -11.54 -6.68 -78.33
N ARG A 3 -10.53 -7.46 -77.92
CA ARG A 3 -10.70 -8.60 -77.02
C ARG A 3 -10.89 -8.06 -75.60
N ALA A 4 -12.06 -8.31 -75.03
CA ALA A 4 -12.35 -8.06 -73.62
C ALA A 4 -11.51 -9.01 -72.76
N THR A 5 -10.63 -8.45 -71.94
CA THR A 5 -9.86 -9.17 -70.93
C THR A 5 -10.82 -9.60 -69.83
N GLN A 6 -11.15 -10.90 -69.77
CA GLN A 6 -11.92 -11.46 -68.66
C GLN A 6 -11.07 -11.41 -67.38
N ALA A 7 -11.51 -10.63 -66.40
CA ALA A 7 -10.90 -10.60 -65.08
C ALA A 7 -11.14 -11.96 -64.38
N LEU A 8 -10.05 -12.62 -63.97
CA LEU A 8 -10.12 -13.83 -63.17
C LEU A 8 -10.79 -13.53 -61.83
N PRO A 9 -11.68 -14.41 -61.33
CA PRO A 9 -12.32 -14.24 -60.03
C PRO A 9 -11.23 -14.21 -58.95
N MET A 10 -11.09 -13.06 -58.28
CA MET A 10 -10.20 -12.93 -57.13
C MET A 10 -10.63 -13.94 -56.06
N SER A 11 -9.73 -14.86 -55.73
CA SER A 11 -9.88 -15.74 -54.57
C SER A 11 -10.15 -14.87 -53.33
N PRO A 12 -11.16 -15.19 -52.50
CA PRO A 12 -11.44 -14.42 -51.30
C PRO A 12 -10.15 -14.33 -50.49
N ALA A 13 -9.75 -13.10 -50.16
CA ALA A 13 -8.56 -12.85 -49.36
C ALA A 13 -8.63 -13.75 -48.12
N PRO A 14 -7.55 -14.47 -47.78
CA PRO A 14 -7.53 -15.31 -46.59
C PRO A 14 -7.95 -14.40 -45.43
N THR A 15 -9.05 -14.76 -44.77
CA THR A 15 -9.48 -14.11 -43.56
C THR A 15 -8.30 -14.23 -42.61
N THR A 16 -7.62 -13.13 -42.34
CA THR A 16 -6.50 -13.09 -41.40
C THR A 16 -7.03 -13.66 -40.11
N SER A 17 -6.61 -14.87 -39.76
CA SER A 17 -7.10 -15.58 -38.59
C SER A 17 -6.74 -14.72 -37.39
N VAL A 18 -7.72 -14.00 -36.86
CA VAL A 18 -7.55 -13.13 -35.70
C VAL A 18 -7.24 -14.05 -34.53
N LEU A 19 -6.01 -14.00 -34.03
CA LEU A 19 -5.62 -14.73 -32.83
C LEU A 19 -6.54 -14.28 -31.67
N PRO A 20 -7.10 -15.22 -30.88
CA PRO A 20 -7.87 -14.90 -29.68
C PRO A 20 -7.11 -13.97 -28.71
N GLU A 21 -7.83 -13.11 -27.99
CA GLU A 21 -7.25 -12.12 -27.07
C GLU A 21 -6.35 -12.78 -26.00
N ASP A 22 -6.74 -13.94 -25.47
CA ASP A 22 -5.98 -14.65 -24.45
C ASP A 22 -4.59 -15.07 -24.94
N LEU A 23 -4.46 -15.42 -26.23
CA LEU A 23 -3.15 -15.73 -26.82
C LEU A 23 -2.28 -14.47 -26.94
N TRP A 24 -2.87 -13.32 -27.26
CA TRP A 24 -2.14 -12.06 -27.24
C TRP A 24 -1.68 -11.68 -25.83
N ARG A 25 -2.52 -11.88 -24.80
CA ARG A 25 -2.15 -11.68 -23.40
C ARG A 25 -1.04 -12.63 -22.97
N TYR A 26 -1.11 -13.90 -23.39
CA TYR A 26 -0.05 -14.88 -23.15
C TYR A 26 1.27 -14.48 -23.80
N ILE A 27 1.25 -14.05 -25.07
CA ILE A 27 2.45 -13.54 -25.77
C ILE A 27 3.00 -12.30 -25.04
N ALA A 28 2.12 -11.35 -24.68
CA ALA A 28 2.49 -10.13 -24.00
C ALA A 28 3.16 -10.37 -22.64
N ALA A 29 2.82 -11.45 -21.93
CA ALA A 29 3.44 -11.81 -20.66
C ALA A 29 4.96 -12.07 -20.77
N TYR A 30 5.47 -12.38 -21.96
CA TYR A 30 6.91 -12.55 -22.22
C TYR A 30 7.62 -11.28 -22.68
N ILE A 31 6.89 -10.18 -22.86
CA ILE A 31 7.43 -8.89 -23.33
C ILE A 31 7.58 -7.97 -22.12
N PRO A 32 8.76 -7.36 -21.89
CA PRO A 32 8.94 -6.40 -20.82
C PRO A 32 7.94 -5.24 -20.91
N SER A 33 7.40 -4.78 -19.77
CA SER A 33 6.40 -3.70 -19.69
C SER A 33 6.79 -2.44 -20.48
N VAL A 34 8.08 -2.08 -20.47
CA VAL A 34 8.60 -0.92 -21.22
C VAL A 34 8.39 -1.09 -22.73
N GLN A 35 8.59 -2.30 -23.25
CA GLN A 35 8.41 -2.60 -24.67
C GLN A 35 6.93 -2.71 -25.04
N LEU A 36 6.08 -3.30 -24.17
CA LEU A 36 4.63 -3.40 -24.40
C LEU A 36 3.98 -2.05 -24.72
N ARG A 37 4.41 -0.97 -24.05
CA ARG A 37 3.92 0.39 -24.28
C ARG A 37 4.16 0.89 -25.70
N THR A 38 5.20 0.40 -26.36
CA THR A 38 5.56 0.79 -27.74
C THR A 38 4.75 0.02 -28.79
N LEU A 39 4.10 -1.08 -28.41
CA LEU A 39 3.33 -1.93 -29.33
C LEU A 39 1.89 -1.45 -29.55
N ILE A 40 1.53 -0.27 -29.01
CA ILE A 40 0.18 0.29 -29.06
C ILE A 40 -0.38 0.42 -30.49
N SER A 41 0.49 0.60 -31.49
CA SER A 41 0.11 0.75 -32.91
C SER A 41 0.14 -0.54 -33.72
N VAL A 42 0.56 -1.67 -33.14
CA VAL A 42 0.74 -2.93 -33.88
C VAL A 42 -0.60 -3.53 -34.26
N ASN A 43 -1.52 -3.66 -33.30
CA ASN A 43 -2.89 -4.12 -33.52
C ASN A 43 -3.80 -3.74 -32.32
N TYR A 44 -5.11 -3.96 -32.45
CA TYR A 44 -6.08 -3.63 -31.41
C TYR A 44 -5.88 -4.40 -30.09
N ALA A 45 -5.39 -5.64 -30.12
CA ALA A 45 -5.12 -6.40 -28.90
C ALA A 45 -3.95 -5.79 -28.11
N PHE A 46 -2.85 -5.46 -28.80
CA PHE A 46 -1.73 -4.76 -28.18
C PHE A 46 -2.09 -3.34 -27.75
N LEU A 47 -3.00 -2.64 -28.43
CA LEU A 47 -3.54 -1.38 -27.94
C LEU A 47 -4.18 -1.57 -26.56
N GLY A 48 -5.08 -2.56 -26.41
CA GLY A 48 -5.73 -2.84 -25.13
C GLY A 48 -4.73 -3.21 -24.02
N ILE A 49 -3.79 -4.10 -24.31
CA ILE A 49 -2.76 -4.55 -23.36
C ILE A 49 -1.81 -3.41 -22.99
N ALA A 50 -1.38 -2.61 -23.96
CA ALA A 50 -0.51 -1.46 -23.72
C ALA A 50 -1.21 -0.41 -22.86
N LEU A 51 -2.50 -0.13 -23.10
CA LEU A 51 -3.27 0.78 -22.26
C LEU A 51 -3.48 0.24 -20.84
N ASP A 52 -3.72 -1.07 -20.67
CA ASP A 52 -3.73 -1.71 -19.34
C ASP A 52 -2.42 -1.44 -18.60
N GLU A 53 -1.27 -1.61 -19.27
CA GLU A 53 0.05 -1.42 -18.66
C GLU A 53 0.43 0.06 -18.43
N ILE A 54 -0.10 0.98 -19.24
CA ILE A 54 0.13 2.43 -19.07
C ILE A 54 -0.66 2.97 -17.89
N TYR A 55 -1.91 2.53 -17.73
CA TYR A 55 -2.83 3.05 -16.71
C TYR A 55 -2.92 2.17 -15.46
N ARG A 56 -2.24 1.02 -15.39
CA ARG A 56 -2.25 0.14 -14.20
C ARG A 56 -1.82 0.89 -12.94
N ASP A 57 -0.67 1.55 -13.02
CA ASP A 57 -0.02 2.25 -11.91
C ASP A 57 -0.04 3.75 -12.21
N VAL A 58 -0.92 4.47 -11.53
CA VAL A 58 -1.17 5.88 -11.79
C VAL A 58 -0.77 6.70 -10.57
N ARG A 59 0.11 7.66 -10.80
CA ARG A 59 0.31 8.78 -9.89
C ARG A 59 -0.56 9.94 -10.33
N LEU A 60 -1.43 10.40 -9.44
CA LEU A 60 -2.38 11.46 -9.76
C LEU A 60 -1.67 12.82 -9.81
N ASP A 61 -1.67 13.42 -11.00
CA ASP A 61 -1.22 14.80 -11.25
C ASP A 61 -2.19 15.48 -12.24
N GLY A 62 -2.04 16.80 -12.42
CA GLY A 62 -2.94 17.57 -13.28
C GLY A 62 -2.98 17.10 -14.74
N ARG A 63 -1.90 16.52 -15.28
CA ARG A 63 -1.87 16.01 -16.66
C ARG A 63 -2.53 14.65 -16.78
N MET A 64 -2.33 13.80 -15.77
CA MET A 64 -2.91 12.48 -15.72
C MET A 64 -4.42 12.54 -15.50
N LEU A 65 -4.90 13.49 -14.69
CA LEU A 65 -6.33 13.71 -14.47
C LEU A 65 -7.12 13.85 -15.76
N GLU A 66 -6.66 14.67 -16.71
CA GLU A 66 -7.35 14.85 -18.00
C GLU A 66 -7.46 13.55 -18.79
N ARG A 67 -6.47 12.65 -18.69
CA ARG A 67 -6.50 11.35 -19.36
C ARG A 67 -7.46 10.36 -18.71
N LEU A 68 -7.64 10.47 -17.40
CA LEU A 68 -8.55 9.63 -16.62
C LEU A 68 -10.01 10.07 -16.71
N ARG A 69 -10.30 11.24 -17.28
CA ARG A 69 -11.67 11.63 -17.63
C ARG A 69 -12.29 10.71 -18.69
N VAL A 70 -11.46 9.97 -19.44
CA VAL A 70 -11.92 8.93 -20.36
C VAL A 70 -12.22 7.66 -19.56
N PRO A 71 -13.49 7.19 -19.48
CA PRO A 71 -13.86 6.06 -18.61
C PRO A 71 -13.06 4.79 -18.89
N GLY A 72 -12.75 4.52 -20.16
CA GLY A 72 -11.96 3.36 -20.57
C GLY A 72 -10.50 3.37 -20.10
N ASN A 73 -9.95 4.54 -19.74
CA ASN A 73 -8.62 4.65 -19.13
C ASN A 73 -8.72 4.50 -17.61
N ALA A 74 -9.67 5.21 -16.98
CA ALA A 74 -9.85 5.17 -15.52
C ALA A 74 -10.19 3.78 -14.99
N ALA A 75 -11.02 3.01 -15.70
CA ALA A 75 -11.37 1.64 -15.31
C ALA A 75 -10.17 0.66 -15.29
N ARG A 76 -9.03 1.05 -15.89
CA ARG A 76 -7.80 0.24 -15.93
C ARG A 76 -6.87 0.50 -14.76
N VAL A 77 -7.12 1.57 -13.99
CA VAL A 77 -6.30 1.91 -12.81
C VAL A 77 -6.44 0.80 -11.77
N ARG A 78 -5.30 0.23 -11.35
CA ARG A 78 -5.22 -0.81 -10.32
C ARG A 78 -4.53 -0.28 -9.06
N HIS A 79 -3.49 0.51 -9.24
CA HIS A 79 -2.75 1.15 -8.17
C HIS A 79 -2.77 2.66 -8.37
N LEU A 80 -3.16 3.39 -7.33
CA LEU A 80 -3.32 4.84 -7.34
C LEU A 80 -2.44 5.47 -6.26
N GLU A 81 -1.47 6.29 -6.67
CA GLU A 81 -0.63 7.10 -5.79
C GLU A 81 -1.13 8.55 -5.79
N ILE A 82 -1.49 9.08 -4.63
CA ILE A 82 -1.95 10.45 -4.41
C ILE A 82 -0.99 11.12 -3.44
N SER A 83 -0.49 12.29 -3.82
CA SER A 83 0.38 13.11 -2.97
C SER A 83 -0.13 14.56 -3.00
N ASP A 84 -0.42 15.10 -1.83
CA ASP A 84 -0.92 16.47 -1.64
C ASP A 84 -0.04 17.54 -2.28
N THR A 85 1.27 17.31 -2.36
CA THR A 85 2.23 18.23 -2.96
C THR A 85 2.00 18.51 -4.44
N LYS A 86 1.28 17.62 -5.16
CA LYS A 86 1.11 17.68 -6.62
C LYS A 86 -0.33 17.85 -7.07
N LEU A 87 -1.28 17.48 -6.21
CA LEU A 87 -2.69 17.46 -6.55
C LEU A 87 -3.41 18.58 -5.82
N LYS A 88 -4.02 19.50 -6.56
CA LYS A 88 -5.03 20.40 -6.01
C LYS A 88 -6.38 19.71 -6.16
N PRO A 89 -7.02 19.25 -5.07
CA PRO A 89 -8.31 18.60 -5.17
C PRO A 89 -9.30 19.56 -5.83
N SER A 90 -10.05 19.07 -6.80
CA SER A 90 -11.06 19.81 -7.56
C SER A 90 -12.26 18.91 -7.83
N ASP A 91 -13.37 19.48 -8.28
CA ASP A 91 -14.52 18.69 -8.72
C ASP A 91 -14.15 17.72 -9.86
N GLU A 92 -13.30 18.16 -10.79
CA GLU A 92 -12.78 17.32 -11.88
C GLU A 92 -11.98 16.13 -11.35
N THR A 93 -11.28 16.30 -10.22
CA THR A 93 -10.54 15.21 -9.57
C THR A 93 -11.50 14.16 -9.01
N ALA A 94 -12.57 14.60 -8.35
CA ALA A 94 -13.59 13.71 -7.82
C ALA A 94 -14.34 12.96 -8.94
N GLU A 95 -14.66 13.65 -10.04
CA GLU A 95 -15.27 13.05 -11.24
C GLU A 95 -14.36 11.96 -11.85
N ALA A 96 -13.07 12.23 -12.01
CA ALA A 96 -12.14 11.24 -12.54
C ALA A 96 -12.01 10.01 -11.63
N VAL A 97 -11.97 10.21 -10.31
CA VAL A 97 -11.93 9.10 -9.32
C VAL A 97 -13.17 8.24 -9.39
N ALA A 98 -14.35 8.84 -9.60
CA ALA A 98 -15.60 8.10 -9.74
C ALA A 98 -15.61 7.09 -10.92
N LEU A 99 -14.68 7.23 -11.87
CA LEU A 99 -14.52 6.32 -13.01
C LEU A 99 -13.50 5.21 -12.76
N MET A 100 -12.73 5.25 -11.66
CA MET A 100 -11.64 4.32 -11.36
C MET A 100 -12.12 3.10 -10.57
N SER A 101 -13.11 2.38 -11.09
CA SER A 101 -13.71 1.20 -10.43
C SER A 101 -12.75 0.01 -10.29
N GLY A 102 -11.62 0.04 -10.98
CA GLY A 102 -10.63 -1.03 -10.99
C GLY A 102 -9.59 -1.01 -9.87
N VAL A 103 -9.60 0.02 -9.03
CA VAL A 103 -8.55 0.28 -8.02
C VAL A 103 -8.57 -0.80 -6.94
N VAL A 104 -7.41 -1.42 -6.73
CA VAL A 104 -7.17 -2.46 -5.71
C VAL A 104 -6.15 -2.02 -4.66
N SER A 105 -5.34 -1.00 -4.97
CA SER A 105 -4.33 -0.45 -4.06
C SER A 105 -4.28 1.07 -4.16
N VAL A 106 -4.24 1.75 -3.01
CA VAL A 106 -4.12 3.20 -2.91
C VAL A 106 -2.99 3.55 -1.94
N ASP A 107 -2.11 4.45 -2.38
CA ASP A 107 -1.13 5.12 -1.54
C ASP A 107 -1.50 6.60 -1.45
N LEU A 108 -1.84 7.07 -0.24
CA LEU A 108 -2.27 8.43 0.04
C LEU A 108 -1.27 9.12 0.95
N GLU A 109 -0.54 10.09 0.41
CA GLU A 109 0.34 10.99 1.14
C GLU A 109 -0.35 12.34 1.39
N TRP A 110 -0.52 12.66 2.68
CA TRP A 110 -1.18 13.86 3.16
C TRP A 110 -0.37 14.56 4.25
N ARG A 111 0.27 15.67 3.90
CA ARG A 111 1.10 16.51 4.79
C ARG A 111 0.40 17.81 5.19
N ASP A 112 -0.67 18.21 4.51
CA ASP A 112 -1.43 19.42 4.82
C ASP A 112 -2.17 19.30 6.18
N PRO A 113 -2.09 20.30 7.08
CA PRO A 113 -2.78 20.30 8.37
C PRO A 113 -4.31 20.26 8.30
N GLY A 114 -4.95 20.54 7.16
CA GLY A 114 -6.41 20.61 7.06
C GLY A 114 -7.01 19.83 5.89
N LEU A 115 -8.18 19.23 6.13
CA LEU A 115 -9.02 18.67 5.07
C LEU A 115 -9.87 19.78 4.45
N VAL A 116 -9.42 20.29 3.30
CA VAL A 116 -10.21 21.24 2.50
C VAL A 116 -11.49 20.56 1.97
N PRO A 117 -12.61 21.28 1.77
CA PRO A 117 -13.88 20.70 1.31
C PRO A 117 -13.77 19.90 0.00
N GLU A 118 -12.88 20.31 -0.90
CA GLU A 118 -12.56 19.62 -2.15
C GLU A 118 -11.98 18.23 -1.89
N MET A 119 -11.13 18.08 -0.87
CA MET A 119 -10.57 16.79 -0.49
C MET A 119 -11.63 15.88 0.13
N SER A 120 -12.54 16.42 0.95
CA SER A 120 -13.68 15.64 1.46
C SER A 120 -14.54 15.06 0.33
N ARG A 121 -14.77 15.85 -0.74
CA ARG A 121 -15.48 15.38 -1.94
C ARG A 121 -14.71 14.28 -2.66
N PHE A 122 -13.40 14.45 -2.83
CA PHE A 122 -12.52 13.44 -3.40
C PHE A 122 -12.56 12.12 -2.61
N LEU A 123 -12.37 12.17 -1.29
CA LEU A 123 -12.38 10.99 -0.42
C LEU A 123 -13.75 10.31 -0.41
N SER A 124 -14.84 11.09 -0.44
CA SER A 124 -16.20 10.55 -0.58
C SER A 124 -16.39 9.79 -1.90
N ALA A 125 -15.93 10.36 -3.02
CA ALA A 125 -15.97 9.70 -4.33
C ALA A 125 -15.10 8.43 -4.36
N ALA A 126 -13.90 8.48 -3.78
CA ALA A 126 -13.00 7.34 -3.63
C ALA A 126 -13.66 6.21 -2.82
N ARG A 127 -14.27 6.53 -1.67
CA ARG A 127 -15.01 5.57 -0.84
C ARG A 127 -16.12 4.87 -1.62
N ALA A 128 -16.91 5.63 -2.37
CA ALA A 128 -18.02 5.08 -3.15
C ALA A 128 -17.56 4.18 -4.31
N THR A 129 -16.36 4.41 -4.84
CA THR A 129 -15.88 3.78 -6.09
C THR A 129 -14.95 2.61 -5.82
N PHE A 130 -14.07 2.69 -4.81
CA PHE A 130 -13.01 1.70 -4.56
C PHE A 130 -13.52 0.51 -3.73
N VAL A 131 -14.62 -0.10 -4.18
CA VAL A 131 -15.24 -1.25 -3.50
C VAL A 131 -14.35 -2.50 -3.49
N HIS A 132 -13.38 -2.58 -4.40
CA HIS A 132 -12.40 -3.67 -4.51
C HIS A 132 -11.04 -3.32 -3.90
N LEU A 133 -10.95 -2.26 -3.09
CA LEU A 133 -9.69 -1.89 -2.45
C LEU A 133 -9.25 -2.97 -1.47
N ARG A 134 -8.06 -3.51 -1.68
CA ARG A 134 -7.41 -4.53 -0.84
C ARG A 134 -6.23 -3.99 -0.07
N LYS A 135 -5.54 -2.97 -0.62
CA LYS A 135 -4.40 -2.33 0.02
C LYS A 135 -4.60 -0.83 0.18
N LEU A 136 -4.37 -0.32 1.38
CA LEU A 136 -4.37 1.10 1.68
C LEU A 136 -3.09 1.48 2.42
N SER A 137 -2.35 2.43 1.88
CA SER A 137 -1.22 3.07 2.54
C SER A 137 -1.57 4.52 2.83
N LEU A 138 -1.53 4.92 4.09
CA LEU A 138 -1.74 6.29 4.54
C LEU A 138 -0.43 6.84 5.09
N PHE A 139 0.03 7.96 4.53
CA PHE A 139 1.20 8.69 5.00
C PHE A 139 0.77 10.10 5.43
N GLY A 140 1.14 10.52 6.63
CA GLY A 140 0.83 11.88 7.08
C GLY A 140 1.23 12.18 8.52
N GLN A 141 0.86 13.35 9.02
CA GLN A 141 1.01 13.71 10.44
C GLN A 141 -0.09 13.05 11.28
N MET A 142 0.19 12.69 12.53
CA MET A 142 -0.78 11.98 13.40
C MET A 142 -2.14 12.68 13.47
N ARG A 143 -2.17 14.02 13.55
CA ARG A 143 -3.42 14.81 13.59
C ARG A 143 -4.28 14.72 12.33
N THR A 144 -3.69 14.48 11.16
CA THR A 144 -4.44 14.40 9.90
C THR A 144 -5.14 13.05 9.74
N PHE A 145 -4.63 12.01 10.38
CA PHE A 145 -5.24 10.68 10.31
C PHE A 145 -6.67 10.67 10.84
N ALA A 146 -7.00 11.44 11.88
CA ALA A 146 -8.38 11.52 12.38
C ALA A 146 -9.39 11.96 11.32
N GLN A 147 -8.96 12.85 10.42
CA GLN A 147 -9.78 13.30 9.31
C GLN A 147 -9.79 12.25 8.20
N LEU A 148 -8.63 11.64 7.88
CA LEU A 148 -8.54 10.62 6.82
C LEU A 148 -9.35 9.37 7.16
N VAL A 149 -9.20 8.80 8.35
CA VAL A 149 -9.87 7.54 8.74
C VAL A 149 -11.39 7.67 8.76
N ALA A 150 -11.93 8.87 8.95
CA ALA A 150 -13.37 9.11 8.90
C ALA A 150 -13.99 8.83 7.50
N PHE A 151 -13.17 8.83 6.45
CA PHE A 151 -13.60 8.53 5.08
C PHE A 151 -13.20 7.14 4.60
N VAL A 152 -12.50 6.38 5.42
CA VAL A 152 -11.92 5.10 5.05
C VAL A 152 -12.74 3.98 5.69
N ASP A 153 -13.61 3.39 4.89
CA ASP A 153 -14.39 2.21 5.26
C ASP A 153 -14.45 1.30 4.04
N TYR A 154 -13.40 0.49 3.88
CA TYR A 154 -13.23 -0.39 2.74
C TYR A 154 -13.47 -1.84 3.18
N PRO A 155 -14.57 -2.48 2.75
CA PRO A 155 -14.98 -3.78 3.27
C PRO A 155 -14.11 -4.96 2.83
N ASN A 156 -13.15 -4.75 1.92
CA ASN A 156 -12.27 -5.79 1.40
C ASN A 156 -10.79 -5.49 1.71
N LEU A 157 -10.53 -4.62 2.70
CA LEU A 157 -9.17 -4.25 3.06
C LEU A 157 -8.43 -5.41 3.73
N GLU A 158 -7.34 -5.83 3.10
CA GLU A 158 -6.47 -6.93 3.55
C GLU A 158 -5.09 -6.43 3.97
N GLU A 159 -4.61 -5.33 3.40
CA GLU A 159 -3.32 -4.73 3.69
C GLU A 159 -3.49 -3.27 4.11
N LEU A 160 -3.00 -2.92 5.31
CA LEU A 160 -3.02 -1.57 5.84
C LEU A 160 -1.62 -1.12 6.20
N ALA A 161 -1.17 -0.03 5.60
CA ALA A 161 0.06 0.64 5.97
C ALA A 161 -0.23 2.04 6.52
N LEU A 162 0.24 2.32 7.74
CA LEU A 162 0.14 3.62 8.39
C LEU A 162 1.55 4.16 8.61
N GLN A 163 1.86 5.30 8.01
CA GLN A 163 3.15 5.98 8.18
C GLN A 163 2.94 7.36 8.81
N PHE A 164 3.33 7.47 10.07
CA PHE A 164 3.26 8.70 10.85
C PHE A 164 4.55 9.50 10.72
N GLY A 165 4.43 10.65 10.08
CA GLY A 165 5.49 11.66 9.99
C GLY A 165 5.72 12.37 11.32
N PHE A 166 6.81 13.14 11.39
CA PHE A 166 7.14 13.94 12.57
C PHE A 166 6.08 15.03 12.81
N ASP A 167 5.52 15.05 14.01
CA ASP A 167 4.53 16.04 14.44
C ASP A 167 4.76 16.40 15.92
N PRO A 168 5.43 17.53 16.22
CA PRO A 168 5.79 17.90 17.58
C PRO A 168 4.57 18.28 18.45
N GLU A 169 3.44 18.62 17.83
CA GLU A 169 2.23 19.04 18.56
C GLU A 169 1.47 17.85 19.16
N THR A 170 1.76 16.63 18.70
CA THR A 170 1.01 15.42 19.07
C THR A 170 1.72 14.53 20.08
N ALA A 171 2.78 15.01 20.74
CA ALA A 171 3.57 14.21 21.67
C ALA A 171 2.73 13.55 22.79
N ASN A 172 1.71 14.24 23.29
CA ASN A 172 0.80 13.76 24.35
C ASN A 172 -0.61 13.46 23.85
N SER A 173 -0.74 13.10 22.57
CA SER A 173 -2.04 12.88 21.95
C SER A 173 -2.59 11.49 22.25
N ASP A 174 -3.87 11.39 22.61
CA ASP A 174 -4.60 10.12 22.72
C ASP A 174 -5.12 9.61 21.36
N LEU A 175 -4.75 10.26 20.24
CA LEU A 175 -5.16 9.86 18.90
C LEU A 175 -4.82 8.40 18.53
N PRO A 176 -3.63 7.86 18.88
CA PRO A 176 -3.32 6.46 18.56
C PRO A 176 -4.35 5.49 19.16
N ARG A 177 -4.79 5.73 20.39
CA ARG A 177 -5.78 4.90 21.09
C ARG A 177 -7.22 5.20 20.67
N SER A 178 -7.59 6.48 20.61
CA SER A 178 -8.99 6.89 20.45
C SER A 178 -9.49 6.90 19.01
N VAL A 179 -8.58 6.98 18.03
CA VAL A 179 -8.92 7.15 16.62
C VAL A 179 -8.30 6.06 15.76
N ILE A 180 -7.00 5.81 15.90
CA ILE A 180 -6.29 4.85 15.03
C ILE A 180 -6.65 3.42 15.40
N ALA A 181 -6.60 3.04 16.69
CA ALA A 181 -6.89 1.67 17.10
C ALA A 181 -8.30 1.20 16.68
N PRO A 182 -9.39 1.97 16.88
CA PRO A 182 -10.72 1.59 16.41
C PRO A 182 -10.79 1.39 14.89
N PHE A 183 -10.09 2.24 14.13
CA PHE A 183 -10.01 2.12 12.68
C PHE A 183 -9.33 0.82 12.24
N ILE A 184 -8.23 0.43 12.88
CA ILE A 184 -7.54 -0.84 12.60
C ILE A 184 -8.41 -2.03 13.06
N ASN A 185 -8.99 -1.97 14.26
CA ASN A 185 -9.83 -3.04 14.82
C ASN A 185 -11.10 -3.29 13.98
N ALA A 186 -11.62 -2.27 13.29
CA ALA A 186 -12.70 -2.45 12.33
C ALA A 186 -12.33 -3.40 11.17
N GLN A 187 -11.05 -3.68 10.97
CA GLN A 187 -10.51 -4.59 9.95
C GLN A 187 -10.06 -5.94 10.50
N ARG A 188 -10.23 -6.21 11.81
CA ARG A 188 -9.63 -7.37 12.51
C ARG A 188 -9.91 -8.75 11.89
N GLN A 189 -11.06 -8.91 11.24
CA GLN A 189 -11.47 -10.18 10.61
C GLN A 189 -10.88 -10.40 9.22
N ARG A 190 -10.26 -9.38 8.60
CA ARG A 190 -9.83 -9.40 7.19
C ARG A 190 -8.39 -8.98 7.00
N LEU A 191 -7.86 -8.19 7.92
CA LEU A 191 -6.52 -7.64 7.82
C LEU A 191 -5.48 -8.76 7.91
N ARG A 192 -4.70 -8.91 6.84
CA ARG A 192 -3.62 -9.89 6.70
C ARG A 192 -2.25 -9.28 6.90
N VAL A 193 -2.08 -8.04 6.46
CA VAL A 193 -0.82 -7.31 6.58
C VAL A 193 -1.05 -5.98 7.28
N LEU A 194 -0.38 -5.78 8.41
CA LEU A 194 -0.36 -4.50 9.13
C LEU A 194 1.05 -3.93 9.13
N THR A 195 1.21 -2.77 8.50
CA THR A 195 2.45 -2.00 8.55
C THR A 195 2.22 -0.73 9.36
N VAL A 196 3.00 -0.53 10.41
CA VAL A 196 3.00 0.70 11.20
C VAL A 196 4.42 1.24 11.22
N THR A 197 4.59 2.41 10.62
CA THR A 197 5.84 3.17 10.66
C THR A 197 5.59 4.48 11.39
N SER A 198 6.38 4.79 12.41
CA SER A 198 6.33 6.09 13.07
C SER A 198 7.72 6.67 13.23
N ILE A 199 7.88 7.90 12.75
CA ILE A 199 8.98 8.80 13.12
C ILE A 199 8.47 9.95 14.01
N ALA A 200 7.22 9.86 14.48
CA ALA A 200 6.62 10.83 15.36
C ALA A 200 7.19 10.69 16.79
N THR A 201 7.17 11.78 17.54
CA THR A 201 7.55 11.79 18.98
C THR A 201 6.41 11.31 19.88
N THR A 202 5.24 11.02 19.32
CA THR A 202 4.07 10.53 20.04
C THR A 202 4.31 9.12 20.56
N ASP A 203 3.91 8.88 21.81
CA ASP A 203 3.91 7.54 22.36
C ASP A 203 2.92 6.65 21.60
N MET A 204 3.43 5.55 21.05
CA MET A 204 2.64 4.57 20.30
C MET A 204 2.17 3.40 21.17
N ALA A 205 2.61 3.29 22.43
CA ALA A 205 2.16 2.24 23.35
C ALA A 205 0.62 2.19 23.46
N PRO A 206 -0.10 3.33 23.57
CA PRO A 206 -1.55 3.33 23.65
C PRO A 206 -2.26 2.77 22.41
N LEU A 207 -1.62 2.78 21.24
CA LEU A 207 -2.16 2.12 20.04
C LEU A 207 -2.19 0.62 20.26
N PHE A 208 -1.05 0.03 20.59
CA PHE A 208 -0.89 -1.42 20.72
C PHE A 208 -1.66 -2.01 21.89
N ASP A 209 -1.78 -1.28 23.00
CA ASP A 209 -2.63 -1.66 24.13
C ASP A 209 -4.12 -1.71 23.77
N ALA A 210 -4.53 -0.97 22.74
CA ALA A 210 -5.92 -0.88 22.30
C ALA A 210 -6.22 -1.74 21.06
N LEU A 211 -5.20 -2.34 20.44
CA LEU A 211 -5.40 -3.31 19.37
C LEU A 211 -5.95 -4.61 19.95
N GLU A 212 -6.94 -5.17 19.26
CA GLU A 212 -7.59 -6.43 19.64
C GLU A 212 -6.89 -7.63 18.99
N ASP A 213 -7.53 -8.79 19.04
CA ASP A 213 -7.08 -10.01 18.38
C ASP A 213 -7.49 -10.00 16.89
N PHE A 214 -6.59 -10.42 16.02
CA PHE A 214 -6.75 -10.47 14.57
C PHE A 214 -6.68 -11.91 14.06
N GLU A 215 -7.82 -12.48 13.66
CA GLU A 215 -7.93 -13.87 13.22
C GLU A 215 -7.16 -14.16 11.91
N CYS A 216 -7.04 -13.15 11.05
CA CYS A 216 -6.49 -13.28 9.70
C CYS A 216 -5.10 -12.65 9.55
N LEU A 217 -4.51 -12.12 10.62
CA LEU A 217 -3.24 -11.39 10.52
C LEU A 217 -2.08 -12.37 10.29
N GLU A 218 -1.39 -12.17 9.18
CA GLU A 218 -0.28 -13.00 8.72
C GLU A 218 1.05 -12.24 8.82
N GLN A 219 1.06 -10.91 8.66
CA GLN A 219 2.30 -10.15 8.65
C GLN A 219 2.15 -8.84 9.41
N VAL A 220 3.16 -8.52 10.22
CA VAL A 220 3.23 -7.26 10.95
C VAL A 220 4.60 -6.63 10.75
N PHE A 221 4.61 -5.41 10.21
CA PHE A 221 5.81 -4.62 9.96
C PHE A 221 5.80 -3.38 10.85
N LEU A 222 6.75 -3.30 11.79
CA LEU A 222 6.76 -2.28 12.84
C LEU A 222 8.06 -1.47 12.82
N THR A 223 8.03 -0.24 12.33
CA THR A 223 9.19 0.64 12.29
C THR A 223 9.02 1.84 13.22
N PHE A 224 9.74 1.86 14.34
CA PHE A 224 9.65 2.89 15.38
C PHE A 224 11.01 3.38 15.86
N VAL A 225 11.06 4.64 16.29
CA VAL A 225 12.15 5.13 17.16
C VAL A 225 11.76 4.85 18.62
N PHE A 226 12.37 3.84 19.25
CA PHE A 226 12.00 3.48 20.63
C PHE A 226 12.64 4.44 21.62
N ASP A 227 11.81 5.23 22.29
CA ASP A 227 12.26 6.11 23.37
C ASP A 227 11.74 5.66 24.76
N SER A 228 10.75 4.75 24.83
CA SER A 228 10.13 4.27 26.07
C SER A 228 10.12 2.74 26.23
N ASN A 229 10.12 2.27 27.48
CA ASN A 229 9.91 0.84 27.77
C ASN A 229 8.46 0.42 27.51
N ASP A 230 7.51 1.33 27.69
CA ASP A 230 6.07 1.05 27.64
C ASP A 230 5.64 0.57 26.24
N LEU A 231 6.20 1.16 25.17
CA LEU A 231 5.95 0.70 23.80
C LEU A 231 6.41 -0.74 23.58
N THR A 232 7.51 -1.14 24.21
CA THR A 232 8.05 -2.49 24.08
C THR A 232 7.10 -3.51 24.70
N ASP A 233 6.61 -3.22 25.91
CA ASP A 233 5.68 -4.09 26.63
C ASP A 233 4.32 -4.18 25.91
N ALA A 234 3.81 -3.06 25.38
CA ALA A 234 2.56 -3.03 24.62
C ALA A 234 2.65 -3.85 23.31
N ILE A 235 3.76 -3.73 22.58
CA ILE A 235 4.01 -4.52 21.36
C ILE A 235 4.12 -6.02 21.71
N LEU A 236 4.81 -6.38 22.79
CA LEU A 236 4.91 -7.76 23.25
C LEU A 236 3.54 -8.34 23.61
N HIS A 237 2.72 -7.56 24.32
CA HIS A 237 1.36 -7.95 24.64
C HIS A 237 0.54 -8.21 23.36
N PHE A 238 0.56 -7.26 22.41
CA PHE A 238 -0.10 -7.42 21.11
C PHE A 238 0.35 -8.70 20.37
N PHE A 239 1.66 -8.97 20.33
CA PHE A 239 2.17 -10.19 19.72
C PHE A 239 1.73 -11.44 20.46
N SER A 240 1.78 -11.45 21.80
CA SER A 240 1.37 -12.60 22.59
C SER A 240 -0.12 -12.95 22.38
N ALA A 241 -0.96 -11.94 22.17
CA ALA A 241 -2.38 -12.11 21.88
C ALA A 241 -2.63 -12.63 20.46
N ASN A 242 -1.80 -12.24 19.50
CA ASN A 242 -1.96 -12.58 18.08
C ASN A 242 -1.06 -13.74 17.59
N ALA A 243 -0.17 -14.27 18.44
CA ALA A 243 0.79 -15.32 18.10
C ALA A 243 0.16 -16.70 17.86
N THR A 244 -1.14 -16.87 18.11
CA THR A 244 -1.84 -18.13 17.85
C THR A 244 -1.96 -18.46 16.35
N THR A 245 -1.68 -17.50 15.48
CA THR A 245 -1.57 -17.77 14.04
C THR A 245 -0.15 -18.23 13.72
N ASP A 246 0.01 -19.50 13.30
CA ASP A 246 1.27 -20.09 12.75
C ASP A 246 1.81 -19.36 11.50
N LYS A 247 1.26 -18.19 11.19
CA LYS A 247 1.53 -17.38 10.01
C LYS A 247 2.21 -16.07 10.33
N LEU A 248 2.16 -15.60 11.59
CA LEU A 248 2.61 -14.25 11.93
C LEU A 248 4.12 -14.10 11.69
N SER A 249 4.49 -13.47 10.57
CA SER A 249 5.87 -13.05 10.35
C SER A 249 6.03 -11.60 10.82
N LEU A 250 6.81 -11.41 11.89
CA LEU A 250 7.22 -10.10 12.36
C LEU A 250 8.45 -9.62 11.59
N PHE A 251 8.54 -8.33 11.24
CA PHE A 251 9.77 -7.83 10.63
C PHE A 251 10.02 -6.32 10.77
N GLU A 252 11.30 -6.01 11.00
CA GLU A 252 12.02 -4.72 10.96
C GLU A 252 11.72 -3.65 12.02
N VAL A 253 12.31 -3.86 13.20
CA VAL A 253 12.58 -2.79 14.16
C VAL A 253 13.84 -2.02 13.75
N THR A 254 13.68 -0.82 13.20
CA THR A 254 14.79 0.09 12.90
C THR A 254 14.99 1.09 14.03
N HIS A 255 16.08 0.99 14.79
CA HIS A 255 16.32 1.86 15.94
C HIS A 255 17.49 2.84 15.73
N SER A 256 17.35 4.08 16.20
CA SER A 256 18.42 5.08 16.34
C SER A 256 19.25 5.03 17.64
N MET A 257 19.01 4.08 18.55
CA MET A 257 19.69 4.03 19.85
C MET A 257 21.17 3.69 19.74
N SER A 258 21.92 4.08 20.77
CA SER A 258 23.25 3.52 21.00
C SER A 258 23.18 1.99 21.11
N PRO A 259 24.19 1.23 20.64
CA PRO A 259 24.18 -0.24 20.67
C PRO A 259 23.89 -0.84 22.06
N ARG A 260 24.27 -0.15 23.14
CA ARG A 260 24.01 -0.61 24.52
C ARG A 260 22.54 -0.45 24.93
N GLY A 261 21.90 0.64 24.53
CA GLY A 261 20.47 0.88 24.79
C GLY A 261 19.62 -0.16 24.08
N PHE A 262 19.90 -0.36 22.78
CA PHE A 262 19.27 -1.42 21.99
C PHE A 262 19.49 -2.79 22.65
N HIS A 263 20.73 -3.17 22.98
CA HIS A 263 20.98 -4.48 23.57
C HIS A 263 20.24 -4.70 24.90
N LYS A 264 20.07 -3.67 25.74
CA LYS A 264 19.33 -3.78 27.00
C LYS A 264 17.82 -3.93 26.78
N ALA A 265 17.22 -3.10 25.93
CA ALA A 265 15.80 -3.19 25.57
C ALA A 265 15.51 -4.53 24.86
N TRP A 266 16.40 -4.91 23.95
CA TRP A 266 16.34 -6.16 23.22
C TRP A 266 16.49 -7.39 24.11
N ASN A 267 17.47 -7.43 25.03
CA ASN A 267 17.61 -8.54 25.97
C ASN A 267 16.38 -8.70 26.86
N ARG A 268 15.66 -7.61 27.12
CA ARG A 268 14.37 -7.62 27.82
C ARG A 268 13.25 -8.16 26.93
N PHE A 269 13.15 -7.67 25.69
CA PHE A 269 12.19 -8.12 24.68
C PHE A 269 12.30 -9.63 24.40
N CYS A 270 13.54 -10.10 24.36
CA CYS A 270 13.90 -11.45 23.96
C CYS A 270 14.12 -12.42 25.13
N GLY A 271 13.91 -12.03 26.39
CA GLY A 271 14.04 -12.96 27.53
C GLY A 271 15.37 -13.74 27.64
N GLY A 272 16.47 -13.27 27.03
CA GLY A 272 17.77 -13.96 27.01
C GLY A 272 18.11 -14.79 25.75
N LEU A 273 17.50 -14.50 24.61
CA LEU A 273 17.73 -15.27 23.37
C LEU A 273 19.08 -15.13 22.69
N ARG A 274 19.40 -16.18 21.91
CA ARG A 274 20.54 -16.22 21.01
C ARG A 274 20.29 -15.37 19.77
N MET A 275 21.17 -14.39 19.60
CA MET A 275 21.20 -13.50 18.45
C MET A 275 22.19 -14.06 17.43
N VAL A 276 21.72 -14.28 16.19
CA VAL A 276 22.59 -14.61 15.06
C VAL A 276 22.79 -13.33 14.27
N VAL A 277 24.04 -12.93 14.10
CA VAL A 277 24.39 -11.71 13.36
C VAL A 277 25.03 -12.14 12.07
N ASP A 278 24.40 -11.80 10.95
CA ASP A 278 24.94 -12.06 9.61
C ASP A 278 24.89 -10.77 8.79
N ASP A 279 26.05 -10.31 8.29
CA ASP A 279 26.18 -9.08 7.47
C ASP A 279 25.52 -7.78 8.01
N GLY A 280 25.44 -7.63 9.33
CA GLY A 280 24.81 -6.45 9.98
C GLY A 280 23.29 -6.50 10.04
N VAL A 281 22.73 -7.63 9.62
CA VAL A 281 21.38 -8.09 9.91
C VAL A 281 21.43 -8.92 11.19
N TRP A 282 20.52 -8.64 12.11
CA TRP A 282 20.41 -9.36 13.38
C TRP A 282 19.14 -10.20 13.31
N ASP A 283 19.29 -11.53 13.28
CA ASP A 283 18.18 -12.48 13.31
C ASP A 283 18.07 -13.11 14.70
N VAL A 284 16.85 -13.16 15.22
CA VAL A 284 16.56 -13.76 16.54
C VAL A 284 15.37 -14.69 16.44
N THR A 285 15.54 -15.87 17.04
CA THR A 285 14.48 -16.85 17.31
C THR A 285 14.11 -16.74 18.78
N VAL A 286 12.80 -16.73 19.11
CA VAL A 286 12.27 -16.69 20.48
C VAL A 286 11.72 -18.06 20.84
N PRO A 287 12.12 -18.71 21.97
CA PRO A 287 11.79 -20.12 22.20
C PRO A 287 10.32 -20.30 22.57
N GLU A 288 9.71 -19.23 23.06
CA GLU A 288 8.31 -19.13 23.44
C GLU A 288 7.41 -18.70 22.26
N TRP A 289 8.01 -18.31 21.13
CA TRP A 289 7.26 -17.95 19.93
C TRP A 289 7.26 -19.13 18.96
N PRO A 290 6.22 -19.27 18.13
CA PRO A 290 6.19 -20.33 17.14
C PRO A 290 7.34 -20.15 16.13
N GLU A 291 7.87 -21.26 15.59
CA GLU A 291 9.12 -21.31 14.81
C GLU A 291 9.12 -20.42 13.55
N ASN A 292 7.94 -19.96 13.12
CA ASN A 292 7.73 -19.09 11.98
C ASN A 292 7.86 -17.59 12.30
N VAL A 293 8.04 -17.20 13.57
CA VAL A 293 8.23 -15.80 13.95
C VAL A 293 9.72 -15.46 14.00
N TRP A 294 10.14 -14.57 13.11
CA TRP A 294 11.51 -14.08 13.04
C TRP A 294 11.52 -12.61 13.45
N VAL A 295 12.61 -12.14 14.07
CA VAL A 295 12.80 -10.70 14.26
C VAL A 295 14.06 -10.29 13.55
N ARG A 296 13.92 -9.43 12.52
CA ARG A 296 15.06 -8.79 11.87
C ARG A 296 15.23 -7.38 12.43
N ALA A 297 16.39 -7.10 13.01
CA ALA A 297 16.80 -5.72 13.26
C ALA A 297 17.77 -5.29 12.16
N GLN A 298 17.63 -4.07 11.65
CA GLN A 298 18.60 -3.47 10.73
C GLN A 298 19.15 -2.18 11.32
N LYS A 299 20.49 -2.08 11.39
CA LYS A 299 21.16 -0.84 11.76
C LYS A 299 21.24 0.07 10.53
N LYS A 300 20.38 1.08 10.46
CA LYS A 300 20.49 2.12 9.43
C LYS A 300 21.75 2.95 9.68
N ARG A 301 22.80 2.75 8.88
CA ARG A 301 23.97 3.65 8.90
C ARG A 301 23.48 5.03 8.43
N ALA A 302 23.52 6.02 9.31
CA ALA A 302 23.30 7.40 8.92
C ALA A 302 24.33 7.76 7.83
N ARG A 303 23.87 7.98 6.60
CA ARG A 303 24.68 8.67 5.60
C ARG A 303 24.63 10.14 6.01
N CYS A 304 25.68 10.63 6.66
CA CYS A 304 25.88 12.07 6.80
C CYS A 304 25.96 12.63 5.37
N ALA A 305 24.99 13.47 5.00
CA ALA A 305 25.04 14.31 3.81
C ALA A 305 25.74 15.63 4.16
#